data_AF-A0A439KMU4-F1
#
_entry.id   AF-A0A439KMU4-F1
#
_cell.length_a   1.000
_cell.length_b   1.000
_cell.length_c   1.000
_cell.angle_alpha   90.00
_cell.angle_beta   90.00
_cell.angle_gamma   90.00
#
_symmetry.space_group_name_H-M   'P 1'
#
loop_
_entity.id
_entity.type
_entity.pdbx_description
1 polymer ?
#
loop_
_entity_poly.entity_id
_entity_poly.type
_entity_poly.pdbx_seq_one_letter_code
_entity_poly.pdbx_strand_id
1 'polypeptide(L)'
;MAPVRPAKDRLGPILPALVKVTGLDPQTPVFCGLHDSNASLLPHLLSDRPPFSVVSTGTWVVSMAVGGNKIALDPARDTLVNVNALGDPVPSARFMGGREFSQLTEGQSEGWTEEDVATVLAAKTSLLPSTQQGSGPFPHHTAAWLDADGINNGQRFAAISFYLALMTATCLDLIGADGPIIVEGPFARNRLFTQMLAAATARAVIASEVATGTSIGAALLTSDHRTVQGKGERMEPPADPAWAIYARSWRAAVDARG
;
A
#
# COMPACT_ATOMS: atom_id res chain seq x y z
N MET A 1 -32.47 -3.88 2.61
CA MET A 1 -31.17 -3.18 2.46
C MET A 1 -31.46 -1.68 2.54
N ALA A 2 -30.62 -0.88 3.22
CA ALA A 2 -30.80 0.58 3.25
C ALA A 2 -30.51 1.19 1.86
N PRO A 3 -31.14 2.32 1.49
CA PRO A 3 -30.88 2.97 0.20
C PRO A 3 -29.46 3.52 0.15
N VAL A 4 -28.77 3.30 -0.98
CA VAL A 4 -27.41 3.83 -1.22
C VAL A 4 -27.46 5.35 -1.36
N ARG A 5 -26.53 6.05 -0.72
CA ARG A 5 -26.37 7.52 -0.79
C ARG A 5 -24.91 7.90 -1.04
N PRO A 6 -24.63 9.05 -1.68
CA PRO A 6 -23.29 9.62 -1.76
C PRO A 6 -22.64 9.81 -0.39
N ALA A 7 -21.31 9.63 -0.31
CA ALA A 7 -20.57 9.73 0.95
C ALA A 7 -20.76 11.08 1.67
N LYS A 8 -20.85 12.16 0.89
CA LYS A 8 -21.04 13.54 1.36
C LYS A 8 -22.48 13.92 1.74
N ASP A 9 -23.44 12.99 1.62
CA ASP A 9 -24.82 13.29 1.99
C ASP A 9 -24.94 13.42 3.51
N ARG A 10 -25.55 14.52 3.96
CA ARG A 10 -25.94 14.70 5.36
C ARG A 10 -27.17 13.83 5.66
N LEU A 11 -27.01 12.87 6.56
CA LEU A 11 -28.10 11.99 7.02
C LEU A 11 -29.01 12.67 8.06
N GLY A 12 -28.47 13.63 8.81
CA GLY A 12 -29.19 14.36 9.84
C GLY A 12 -28.25 14.95 10.89
N PRO A 13 -28.78 15.50 12.00
CA PRO A 13 -27.98 15.82 13.17
C PRO A 13 -27.62 14.57 13.99
N ILE A 14 -26.62 14.70 14.86
CA ILE A 14 -26.29 13.71 15.90
C ILE A 14 -27.50 13.41 16.79
N LEU A 15 -27.66 12.15 17.21
CA LEU A 15 -28.79 11.74 18.04
C LEU A 15 -28.77 12.42 19.42
N PRO A 16 -29.92 12.86 19.97
CA PRO A 16 -29.99 13.52 21.27
C PRO A 16 -29.37 12.71 22.43
N ALA A 17 -29.44 11.37 22.35
CA ALA A 17 -28.80 10.50 23.33
C ALA A 17 -27.27 10.62 23.30
N LEU A 18 -26.67 10.77 22.12
CA LEU A 18 -25.22 10.93 21.95
C LEU A 18 -24.75 12.34 22.30
N VAL A 19 -25.58 13.37 22.08
CA VAL A 19 -25.33 14.75 22.56
C VAL A 19 -25.09 14.75 24.07
N LYS A 20 -25.94 14.07 24.84
CA LYS A 20 -25.81 13.99 26.31
C LYS A 20 -24.52 13.35 26.78
N VAL A 21 -23.97 12.41 26.01
CA VAL A 21 -22.74 11.68 26.37
C VAL A 21 -21.49 12.42 25.88
N THR A 22 -21.54 13.03 24.70
CA THR A 22 -20.37 13.62 24.03
C THR A 22 -20.21 15.12 24.30
N GLY A 23 -21.28 15.82 24.65
CA GLY A 23 -21.30 17.29 24.79
C GLY A 23 -21.24 18.05 23.46
N LEU A 24 -21.35 17.36 22.32
CA LEU A 24 -21.36 17.99 20.98
C LEU A 24 -22.64 18.80 20.74
N ASP A 25 -22.57 19.80 19.86
CA ASP A 25 -23.71 20.63 19.48
C ASP A 25 -24.85 19.73 18.92
N PRO A 26 -26.12 19.88 19.36
CA PRO A 26 -27.26 19.14 18.82
C PRO A 26 -27.46 19.26 17.30
N GLN A 27 -26.91 20.30 16.65
CA GLN A 27 -26.95 20.51 15.21
C GLN A 27 -25.76 19.87 14.48
N THR A 28 -24.82 19.23 15.18
CA THR A 28 -23.65 18.58 14.58
C THR A 28 -24.10 17.60 13.48
N PRO A 29 -23.69 17.80 12.21
CA PRO A 29 -24.13 16.96 11.11
C PRO A 29 -23.48 15.56 11.17
N VAL A 30 -24.26 14.54 10.83
CA VAL A 30 -23.81 13.18 10.55
C VAL A 30 -23.90 12.94 9.04
N PHE A 31 -22.80 12.49 8.45
CA PHE A 31 -22.69 12.22 7.02
C PHE A 31 -22.80 10.72 6.73
N CYS A 32 -23.13 10.36 5.49
CA CYS A 32 -23.20 8.96 5.05
C CYS A 32 -21.87 8.23 5.26
N GLY A 33 -20.76 8.95 5.09
CA GLY A 33 -19.41 8.43 5.31
C GLY A 33 -18.90 7.62 4.12
N LEU A 34 -17.69 7.10 4.27
CA LEU A 34 -16.96 6.37 3.24
C LEU A 34 -16.11 5.26 3.88
N HIS A 35 -15.65 4.32 3.07
CA HIS A 35 -14.76 3.25 3.51
C HIS A 35 -13.34 3.77 3.81
N ASP A 36 -12.63 3.16 4.76
CA ASP A 36 -11.32 3.62 5.25
C ASP A 36 -10.29 3.84 4.13
N SER A 37 -10.11 2.87 3.23
CA SER A 37 -9.17 3.00 2.10
C SER A 37 -9.56 4.13 1.14
N ASN A 38 -10.85 4.40 1.03
CA ASN A 38 -11.42 5.47 0.22
C ASN A 38 -11.20 6.85 0.87
N ALA A 39 -11.27 6.90 2.19
CA ALA A 39 -10.94 8.09 2.97
C ALA A 39 -9.46 8.45 2.82
N SER A 40 -8.55 7.47 2.92
CA SER A 40 -7.13 7.66 2.61
C SER A 40 -6.89 8.16 1.17
N LEU A 41 -7.69 7.72 0.20
CA LEU A 41 -7.53 8.11 -1.21
C LEU A 41 -8.06 9.52 -1.52
N LEU A 42 -9.10 9.99 -0.82
CA LEU A 42 -9.78 11.26 -1.13
C LEU A 42 -8.85 12.49 -1.15
N PRO A 43 -7.94 12.71 -0.17
CA PRO A 43 -7.01 13.83 -0.22
C PRO A 43 -6.17 13.89 -1.51
N HIS A 44 -5.72 12.73 -1.98
CA HIS A 44 -4.94 12.59 -3.22
C HIS A 44 -5.79 12.89 -4.45
N LEU A 45 -7.04 12.41 -4.49
CA LEU A 45 -7.97 12.73 -5.58
C LEU A 45 -8.22 14.23 -5.73
N LEU A 46 -8.19 14.98 -4.62
CA LEU A 46 -8.43 16.42 -4.62
C LEU A 46 -7.18 17.26 -4.93
N SER A 47 -5.99 16.71 -4.73
CA SER A 47 -4.73 17.48 -4.71
C SER A 47 -3.74 17.06 -5.79
N ASP A 48 -3.68 15.77 -6.11
CA ASP A 48 -2.69 15.19 -7.01
C ASP A 48 -3.22 15.08 -8.44
N ARG A 49 -2.31 15.17 -9.41
CA ARG A 49 -2.66 15.01 -10.83
C ARG A 49 -2.45 13.55 -11.24
N PRO A 50 -3.47 12.86 -11.79
CA PRO A 50 -3.30 11.54 -12.38
C PRO A 50 -2.31 11.57 -13.57
N PRO A 51 -1.61 10.45 -13.85
CA PRO A 51 -1.71 9.17 -13.14
C PRO A 51 -0.94 9.17 -11.80
N PHE A 52 -1.47 8.46 -10.82
CA PHE A 52 -0.76 8.12 -9.58
C PHE A 52 -1.36 6.84 -8.98
N SER A 53 -0.67 6.29 -7.98
CA SER A 53 -1.21 5.18 -7.18
C SER A 53 -1.00 5.41 -5.70
N VAL A 54 -1.95 4.94 -4.88
CA VAL A 54 -1.85 4.95 -3.42
C VAL A 54 -1.73 3.50 -2.93
N VAL A 55 -0.72 3.25 -2.11
CA VAL A 55 -0.47 1.98 -1.44
C VAL A 55 -0.71 2.19 0.04
N SER A 56 -1.90 1.81 0.51
CA SER A 56 -2.23 1.83 1.93
C SER A 56 -1.68 0.57 2.59
N THR A 57 -0.84 0.75 3.59
CA THR A 57 -0.19 -0.36 4.31
C THR A 57 -0.72 -0.49 5.73
N GLY A 58 -1.11 -1.70 6.09
CA GLY A 58 -1.62 -2.11 7.40
C GLY A 58 -1.59 -3.64 7.46
N THR A 59 -2.54 -4.28 8.14
CA THR A 59 -2.69 -5.75 8.06
C THR A 59 -2.80 -6.22 6.61
N TRP A 60 -3.57 -5.47 5.82
CA TRP A 60 -3.58 -5.57 4.37
C TRP A 60 -2.71 -4.48 3.77
N VAL A 61 -2.02 -4.81 2.68
CA VAL A 61 -1.50 -3.85 1.73
C VAL A 61 -2.51 -3.74 0.60
N VAL A 62 -3.03 -2.54 0.36
CA VAL A 62 -4.03 -2.27 -0.68
C VAL A 62 -3.45 -1.24 -1.64
N SER A 63 -3.23 -1.64 -2.88
CA SER A 63 -2.78 -0.79 -3.98
C SER A 63 -3.99 -0.31 -4.77
N MET A 64 -4.06 0.99 -5.06
CA MET A 64 -5.14 1.65 -5.78
C MET A 64 -4.55 2.50 -6.91
N ALA A 65 -5.01 2.30 -8.14
CA ALA A 65 -4.54 3.04 -9.31
C ALA A 65 -5.55 4.10 -9.75
N VAL A 66 -5.10 5.36 -9.87
CA VAL A 66 -5.91 6.49 -10.33
C VAL A 66 -5.38 6.99 -11.66
N GLY A 67 -6.22 6.94 -12.70
CA GLY A 67 -5.85 7.37 -14.05
C GLY A 67 -4.76 6.52 -14.71
N GLY A 68 -4.51 5.31 -14.20
CA GLY A 68 -3.56 4.36 -14.77
C GLY A 68 -4.01 3.74 -16.09
N ASN A 69 -3.23 2.78 -16.56
CA ASN A 69 -3.49 2.03 -17.78
C ASN A 69 -4.73 1.15 -17.65
N LYS A 70 -5.54 1.10 -18.72
CA LYS A 70 -6.68 0.18 -18.79
C LYS A 70 -6.17 -1.23 -19.04
N ILE A 71 -6.39 -2.12 -18.08
CA ILE A 71 -6.01 -3.52 -18.18
C ILE A 71 -7.16 -4.43 -17.73
N ALA A 72 -7.16 -5.67 -18.19
CA ALA A 72 -8.07 -6.69 -17.69
C ALA A 72 -7.58 -7.17 -16.32
N LEU A 73 -8.40 -7.00 -15.29
CA LEU A 73 -8.10 -7.45 -13.94
C LEU A 73 -8.29 -8.97 -13.85
N ASP A 74 -7.35 -9.63 -13.17
CA ASP A 74 -7.41 -11.05 -12.87
C ASP A 74 -7.97 -11.28 -11.45
N PRO A 75 -9.23 -11.69 -11.29
CA PRO A 75 -9.82 -11.90 -9.97
C PRO A 75 -9.16 -13.06 -9.21
N ALA A 76 -8.45 -13.97 -9.89
CA ALA A 76 -7.69 -15.03 -9.24
C ALA A 76 -6.40 -14.53 -8.56
N ARG A 77 -6.03 -13.26 -8.76
CA ARG A 77 -4.81 -12.64 -8.19
C ARG A 77 -5.14 -11.49 -7.22
N ASP A 78 -6.30 -11.60 -6.56
CA ASP A 78 -6.80 -10.68 -5.53
C ASP A 78 -6.89 -9.22 -6.02
N THR A 79 -7.35 -9.07 -7.28
CA THR A 79 -7.65 -7.78 -7.91
C THR A 79 -9.16 -7.52 -7.93
N LEU A 80 -9.54 -6.24 -7.85
CA LEU A 80 -10.93 -5.78 -7.81
C LEU A 80 -11.05 -4.33 -8.27
N VAL A 81 -12.28 -3.87 -8.49
CA VAL A 81 -12.57 -2.45 -8.76
C VAL A 81 -13.34 -1.87 -7.57
N ASN A 82 -12.71 -0.93 -6.88
CA ASN A 82 -13.40 -0.08 -5.89
C ASN A 82 -14.11 1.08 -6.59
N VAL A 83 -15.03 1.73 -5.90
CA VAL A 83 -15.59 3.03 -6.31
C VAL A 83 -15.06 4.08 -5.36
N ASN A 84 -14.50 5.18 -5.89
CA ASN A 84 -13.97 6.25 -5.06
C ASN A 84 -15.09 7.14 -4.47
N ALA A 85 -14.75 8.03 -3.54
CA ALA A 85 -15.69 8.98 -2.93
C ALA A 85 -16.32 9.98 -3.93
N LEU A 86 -15.76 10.10 -5.15
CA LEU A 86 -16.29 10.92 -6.25
C LEU A 86 -17.17 10.12 -7.23
N GLY A 87 -17.24 8.79 -7.07
CA GLY A 87 -18.03 7.88 -7.91
C GLY A 87 -17.26 7.19 -9.04
N ASP A 88 -15.95 7.43 -9.17
CA ASP A 88 -15.14 6.85 -10.24
C ASP A 88 -14.63 5.45 -9.88
N PRO A 89 -14.47 4.55 -10.88
CA PRO A 89 -13.85 3.25 -10.67
C PRO A 89 -12.36 3.36 -10.36
N VAL A 90 -11.89 2.58 -9.39
CA VAL A 90 -10.48 2.51 -8.96
C VAL A 90 -10.03 1.05 -8.97
N PRO A 91 -9.29 0.63 -10.03
CA PRO A 91 -8.61 -0.65 -10.05
C PRO A 91 -7.72 -0.80 -8.80
N SER A 92 -7.87 -1.92 -8.11
CA SER A 92 -7.22 -2.17 -6.83
C SER A 92 -6.75 -3.61 -6.73
N ALA A 93 -5.64 -3.82 -6.02
CA ALA A 93 -5.07 -5.13 -5.73
C ALA A 93 -4.62 -5.15 -4.27
N ARG A 94 -4.67 -6.33 -3.65
CA ARG A 94 -4.48 -6.44 -2.20
C ARG A 94 -3.80 -7.73 -1.83
N PHE A 95 -3.01 -7.70 -0.76
CA PHE A 95 -2.43 -8.89 -0.13
C PHE A 95 -2.24 -8.64 1.37
N MET A 96 -2.05 -9.67 2.18
CA MET A 96 -1.93 -9.53 3.64
C MET A 96 -0.53 -9.12 4.10
N GLY A 97 0.10 -8.13 3.46
CA GLY A 97 1.50 -7.79 3.68
C GLY A 97 1.90 -7.48 5.13
N GLY A 98 1.04 -6.83 5.92
CA GLY A 98 1.34 -6.59 7.35
C GLY A 98 1.27 -7.86 8.20
N ARG A 99 0.40 -8.81 7.84
CA ARG A 99 0.35 -10.14 8.47
C ARG A 99 1.62 -10.93 8.13
N GLU A 100 2.01 -10.92 6.86
CA GLU A 100 3.24 -11.58 6.39
C GLU A 100 4.47 -10.98 7.07
N PHE A 101 4.58 -9.65 7.12
CA PHE A 101 5.65 -8.97 7.85
C PHE A 101 5.72 -9.41 9.30
N SER A 102 4.59 -9.38 10.03
CA SER A 102 4.56 -9.79 11.45
C SER A 102 4.92 -11.26 11.67
N GLN A 103 4.57 -12.15 10.74
CA GLN A 103 4.94 -13.57 10.82
C GLN A 103 6.43 -13.78 10.54
N LEU A 104 6.98 -13.07 9.55
CA LEU A 104 8.36 -13.23 9.10
C LEU A 104 9.39 -12.59 10.03
N THR A 105 9.01 -11.51 10.72
CA THR A 105 9.87 -10.80 11.68
C THR A 105 9.60 -11.20 13.13
N GLU A 106 8.60 -12.07 13.37
CA GLU A 106 8.13 -12.40 14.72
C GLU A 106 7.77 -11.16 15.57
N GLY A 107 7.41 -10.06 14.92
CA GLY A 107 7.12 -8.78 15.56
C GLY A 107 8.36 -7.99 16.00
N GLN A 108 9.57 -8.45 15.68
CA GLN A 108 10.82 -7.77 16.03
C GLN A 108 11.24 -6.80 14.92
N SER A 109 11.56 -5.56 15.32
CA SER A 109 12.19 -4.56 14.47
C SER A 109 13.70 -4.71 14.64
N GLU A 110 14.34 -5.43 13.72
CA GLU A 110 15.80 -5.61 13.79
C GLU A 110 16.53 -4.50 13.03
N GLY A 111 17.64 -4.04 13.62
CA GLY A 111 18.55 -3.13 12.93
C GLY A 111 19.21 -3.85 11.76
N TRP A 112 19.34 -3.15 10.65
CA TRP A 112 20.10 -3.58 9.47
C TRP A 112 21.22 -2.57 9.20
N THR A 113 22.25 -3.04 8.51
CA THR A 113 23.36 -2.21 8.03
C THR A 113 23.39 -2.16 6.51
N GLU A 114 24.08 -1.16 5.94
CA GLU A 114 24.29 -1.10 4.48
C GLU A 114 25.08 -2.32 3.96
N GLU A 115 25.92 -2.95 4.79
CA GLU A 115 26.64 -4.18 4.45
C GLU A 115 25.69 -5.39 4.33
N ASP A 116 24.67 -5.47 5.19
CA ASP A 116 23.62 -6.49 5.08
C ASP A 116 22.86 -6.36 3.77
N VAL A 117 22.50 -5.12 3.41
CA VAL A 117 21.80 -4.81 2.16
C VAL A 117 22.67 -5.18 0.95
N ALA A 118 23.93 -4.75 0.94
CA ALA A 118 24.86 -5.06 -0.13
C ALA A 118 25.05 -6.58 -0.30
N THR A 119 25.13 -7.32 0.81
CA THR A 119 25.26 -8.78 0.81
C THR A 119 24.02 -9.44 0.20
N VAL A 120 22.81 -9.04 0.64
CA VAL A 120 21.55 -9.56 0.10
C VAL A 120 21.40 -9.28 -1.39
N LEU A 121 21.74 -8.07 -1.84
CA LEU A 121 21.69 -7.69 -3.26
C LEU A 121 22.69 -8.50 -4.09
N ALA A 122 23.92 -8.66 -3.61
CA ALA A 122 24.98 -9.39 -4.33
C ALA A 122 24.69 -10.90 -4.42
N ALA A 123 24.29 -11.52 -3.30
CA ALA A 123 23.94 -12.94 -3.23
C ALA A 123 22.56 -13.24 -3.83
N LYS A 124 21.72 -12.22 -4.04
CA LYS A 124 20.32 -12.33 -4.47
C LYS A 124 19.47 -13.17 -3.51
N THR A 125 19.83 -13.22 -2.24
CA THR A 125 19.06 -13.87 -1.18
C THR A 125 17.63 -13.36 -1.20
N SER A 126 16.66 -14.25 -1.41
CA SER A 126 15.28 -13.86 -1.70
C SER A 126 14.27 -14.75 -0.98
N LEU A 127 13.19 -14.14 -0.52
CA LEU A 127 11.98 -14.85 -0.15
C LEU A 127 11.00 -14.81 -1.32
N LEU A 128 10.55 -15.97 -1.78
CA LEU A 128 9.54 -16.11 -2.83
C LEU A 128 8.13 -16.30 -2.22
N PRO A 129 7.07 -15.82 -2.88
CA PRO A 129 5.70 -15.88 -2.37
C PRO A 129 5.11 -17.29 -2.45
N SER A 130 4.02 -17.57 -1.73
CA SER A 130 3.32 -16.69 -0.79
C SER A 130 3.44 -17.21 0.65
N THR A 131 3.72 -16.31 1.60
CA THR A 131 3.78 -16.69 3.02
C THR A 131 2.39 -16.74 3.66
N GLN A 132 1.41 -16.03 3.09
CA GLN A 132 0.00 -16.11 3.46
C GLN A 132 -0.84 -16.61 2.26
N GLN A 133 -1.21 -17.89 2.31
CA GLN A 133 -2.03 -18.54 1.27
C GLN A 133 -3.43 -17.91 1.14
N GLY A 134 -3.99 -17.96 -0.07
CA GLY A 134 -5.35 -17.51 -0.37
C GLY A 134 -5.52 -16.00 -0.50
N SER A 135 -4.43 -15.22 -0.53
CA SER A 135 -4.47 -13.78 -0.77
C SER A 135 -3.33 -13.32 -1.66
N GLY A 136 -3.47 -12.14 -2.26
CA GLY A 136 -2.39 -11.49 -2.99
C GLY A 136 -2.18 -11.97 -4.42
N PRO A 137 -1.09 -11.48 -5.05
CA PRO A 137 -0.81 -11.71 -6.46
C PRO A 137 -0.39 -13.16 -6.77
N PHE A 138 -0.13 -13.99 -5.76
CA PHE A 138 0.31 -15.39 -5.89
C PHE A 138 -0.38 -16.28 -4.84
N PRO A 139 -1.72 -16.39 -4.85
CA PRO A 139 -2.48 -16.92 -3.71
C PRO A 139 -2.31 -18.44 -3.48
N HIS A 140 -1.72 -19.14 -4.43
CA HIS A 140 -1.53 -20.60 -4.40
C HIS A 140 -0.05 -21.04 -4.40
N HIS A 141 0.89 -20.09 -4.42
CA HIS A 141 2.32 -20.42 -4.40
C HIS A 141 2.77 -20.71 -2.98
N THR A 142 3.59 -21.73 -2.78
CA THR A 142 4.23 -21.99 -1.48
C THR A 142 5.51 -21.16 -1.33
N ALA A 143 5.61 -20.39 -0.26
CA ALA A 143 6.81 -19.61 0.03
C ALA A 143 8.07 -20.48 0.11
N ALA A 144 9.17 -19.95 -0.39
CA ALA A 144 10.49 -20.53 -0.11
C ALA A 144 11.58 -19.47 -0.12
N TRP A 145 12.59 -19.71 0.71
CA TRP A 145 13.83 -18.94 0.70
C TRP A 145 14.76 -19.45 -0.39
N LEU A 146 15.48 -18.53 -1.03
CA LEU A 146 16.59 -18.77 -1.94
C LEU A 146 17.84 -18.13 -1.34
N ASP A 147 18.94 -18.87 -1.37
CA ASP A 147 20.28 -18.40 -0.95
C ASP A 147 20.27 -17.75 0.45
N ALA A 148 19.54 -18.38 1.39
CA ALA A 148 19.31 -17.86 2.75
C ALA A 148 20.03 -18.65 3.85
N ASP A 149 20.90 -19.59 3.48
CA ASP A 149 21.66 -20.37 4.45
C ASP A 149 22.68 -19.47 5.17
N GLY A 150 22.61 -19.43 6.51
CA GLY A 150 23.56 -18.69 7.34
C GLY A 150 23.39 -17.17 7.34
N ILE A 151 22.29 -16.63 6.79
CA ILE A 151 22.05 -15.20 6.82
C ILE A 151 21.83 -14.69 8.24
N ASN A 152 22.33 -13.49 8.51
CA ASN A 152 22.08 -12.82 9.78
C ASN A 152 20.68 -12.15 9.79
N ASN A 153 20.33 -11.61 10.95
CA ASN A 153 19.06 -10.95 11.23
C ASN A 153 18.83 -9.69 10.37
N GLY A 154 19.84 -8.85 10.18
CA GLY A 154 19.77 -7.67 9.31
C GLY A 154 19.54 -8.02 7.83
N GLN A 155 20.24 -9.05 7.32
CA GLN A 155 20.07 -9.59 5.97
C GLN A 155 18.67 -10.18 5.78
N ARG A 156 18.17 -10.92 6.78
CA ARG A 156 16.81 -11.46 6.78
C ARG A 156 15.77 -10.34 6.72
N PHE A 157 15.92 -9.30 7.54
CA PHE A 157 15.03 -8.14 7.53
C PHE A 157 15.03 -7.40 6.19
N ALA A 158 16.20 -7.25 5.56
CA ALA A 158 16.33 -6.65 4.24
C ALA A 158 15.59 -7.48 3.17
N ALA A 159 15.81 -8.79 3.13
CA ALA A 159 15.14 -9.68 2.18
C ALA A 159 13.61 -9.71 2.37
N ILE A 160 13.10 -9.67 3.61
CA ILE A 160 11.66 -9.56 3.89
C ILE A 160 11.10 -8.23 3.39
N SER A 161 11.82 -7.12 3.62
CA SER A 161 11.41 -5.80 3.17
C SER A 161 11.36 -5.72 1.64
N PHE A 162 12.33 -6.34 0.96
CA PHE A 162 12.36 -6.44 -0.50
C PHE A 162 11.21 -7.30 -1.03
N TYR A 163 10.96 -8.45 -0.42
CA TYR A 163 9.84 -9.31 -0.75
C TYR A 163 8.50 -8.57 -0.72
N LEU A 164 8.21 -7.82 0.35
CA LEU A 164 6.97 -7.06 0.48
C LEU A 164 6.85 -5.96 -0.59
N ALA A 165 7.97 -5.31 -0.93
CA ALA A 165 8.01 -4.31 -2.00
C ALA A 165 7.74 -4.95 -3.37
N LEU A 166 8.28 -6.14 -3.63
CA LEU A 166 8.13 -6.85 -4.90
C LEU A 166 6.72 -7.46 -5.07
N MET A 167 6.11 -7.92 -3.97
CA MET A 167 4.68 -8.26 -3.93
C MET A 167 3.82 -7.03 -4.25
N THR A 168 4.13 -5.88 -3.67
CA THR A 168 3.44 -4.61 -3.93
C THR A 168 3.62 -4.15 -5.38
N ALA A 169 4.84 -4.21 -5.92
CA ALA A 169 5.11 -3.88 -7.32
C ALA A 169 4.31 -4.77 -8.28
N THR A 170 4.19 -6.07 -7.97
CA THR A 170 3.35 -7.00 -8.74
C THR A 170 1.87 -6.61 -8.68
N CYS A 171 1.36 -6.24 -7.49
CA CYS A 171 -0.01 -5.73 -7.36
C CYS A 171 -0.24 -4.46 -8.19
N LEU A 172 0.72 -3.53 -8.24
CA LEU A 172 0.65 -2.30 -9.03
C LEU A 172 0.61 -2.60 -10.54
N ASP A 173 1.43 -3.54 -11.00
CA ASP A 173 1.43 -4.01 -12.40
C ASP A 173 0.06 -4.62 -12.77
N LEU A 174 -0.50 -5.46 -11.87
CA LEU A 174 -1.79 -6.13 -12.03
C LEU A 174 -3.01 -5.21 -12.07
N ILE A 175 -2.86 -3.93 -11.71
CA ILE A 175 -3.93 -2.92 -11.75
C ILE A 175 -3.63 -1.78 -12.74
N GLY A 176 -2.54 -1.88 -13.50
CA GLY A 176 -2.16 -0.90 -14.50
C GLY A 176 -1.74 0.43 -13.88
N ALA A 177 -1.22 0.42 -12.66
CA ALA A 177 -0.80 1.64 -11.99
C ALA A 177 0.33 2.35 -12.76
N ASP A 178 0.30 3.68 -12.78
CA ASP A 178 1.32 4.52 -13.40
C ASP A 178 1.53 5.82 -12.60
N GLY A 179 2.58 6.58 -12.89
CA GLY A 179 2.94 7.83 -12.21
C GLY A 179 3.54 7.61 -10.81
N PRO A 180 3.59 8.62 -9.93
CA PRO A 180 4.14 8.44 -8.59
C PRO A 180 3.36 7.43 -7.73
N ILE A 181 4.05 6.77 -6.80
CA ILE A 181 3.47 5.83 -5.84
C ILE A 181 3.48 6.48 -4.46
N ILE A 182 2.31 6.83 -3.92
CA ILE A 182 2.18 7.26 -2.53
C ILE A 182 2.08 6.04 -1.64
N VAL A 183 2.95 5.91 -0.64
CA VAL A 183 2.90 4.85 0.37
C VAL A 183 2.44 5.45 1.69
N GLU A 184 1.34 4.94 2.22
CA GLU A 184 0.80 5.33 3.53
C GLU A 184 0.86 4.17 4.51
N GLY A 185 0.95 4.48 5.81
CA GLY A 185 0.93 3.49 6.88
C GLY A 185 2.33 3.00 7.30
N PRO A 186 2.44 1.90 8.08
CA PRO A 186 3.69 1.51 8.72
C PRO A 186 4.85 1.26 7.76
N PHE A 187 4.60 0.78 6.55
CA PHE A 187 5.68 0.51 5.58
C PHE A 187 6.27 1.77 4.97
N ALA A 188 5.62 2.93 5.07
CA ALA A 188 6.21 4.21 4.68
C ALA A 188 7.52 4.50 5.43
N ARG A 189 7.67 3.98 6.66
CA ARG A 189 8.88 4.11 7.49
C ARG A 189 9.95 3.05 7.21
N ASN A 190 9.63 2.04 6.40
CA ASN A 190 10.59 1.02 6.01
C ASN A 190 11.33 1.47 4.74
N ARG A 191 12.53 2.03 4.93
CA ARG A 191 13.35 2.56 3.81
C ARG A 191 13.73 1.49 2.80
N LEU A 192 13.99 0.25 3.23
CA LEU A 192 14.32 -0.86 2.33
C LEU A 192 13.12 -1.23 1.44
N PHE A 193 11.92 -1.20 2.00
CA PHE A 193 10.68 -1.39 1.24
C PHE A 193 10.49 -0.28 0.20
N THR A 194 10.59 0.99 0.60
CA THR A 194 10.36 2.12 -0.33
C THR A 194 11.42 2.19 -1.44
N GLN A 195 12.69 1.90 -1.12
CA GLN A 195 13.78 1.83 -2.11
C GLN A 195 13.58 0.70 -3.11
N MET A 196 13.27 -0.51 -2.63
CA MET A 196 13.02 -1.65 -3.51
C MET A 196 11.77 -1.45 -4.35
N LEU A 197 10.72 -0.83 -3.82
CA LEU A 197 9.50 -0.51 -4.57
C LEU A 197 9.80 0.48 -5.71
N ALA A 198 10.57 1.53 -5.43
CA ALA A 198 11.02 2.48 -6.44
C ALA A 198 11.90 1.80 -7.50
N ALA A 199 12.81 0.92 -7.10
CA ALA A 199 13.68 0.17 -8.01
C ALA A 199 12.89 -0.80 -8.91
N ALA A 200 11.96 -1.56 -8.34
CA ALA A 200 11.20 -2.59 -9.04
C ALA A 200 10.21 -1.99 -10.06
N THR A 201 9.66 -0.82 -9.75
CA THR A 201 8.68 -0.12 -10.60
C THR A 201 9.30 0.92 -11.52
N ALA A 202 10.56 1.31 -11.28
CA ALA A 202 11.22 2.47 -11.91
C ALA A 202 10.40 3.78 -11.78
N ARG A 203 9.62 3.91 -10.69
CA ARG A 203 8.73 5.05 -10.43
C ARG A 203 9.09 5.69 -9.09
N ALA A 204 8.87 7.00 -8.97
CA ALA A 204 9.08 7.71 -7.72
C ALA A 204 8.09 7.24 -6.65
N VAL A 205 8.60 7.01 -5.44
CA VAL A 205 7.82 6.66 -4.24
C VAL A 205 7.75 7.88 -3.32
N ILE A 206 6.56 8.19 -2.81
CA ILE A 206 6.32 9.27 -1.84
C ILE A 206 5.88 8.62 -0.55
N ALA A 207 6.76 8.56 0.44
CA ALA A 207 6.47 8.01 1.76
C ALA A 207 5.73 9.05 2.61
N SER A 208 4.44 8.82 2.85
CA SER A 208 3.62 9.67 3.71
C SER A 208 3.50 9.02 5.09
N GLU A 209 4.15 9.61 6.09
CA GLU A 209 4.07 9.16 7.49
C GLU A 209 2.74 9.55 8.16
N VAL A 210 1.85 10.23 7.45
CA VAL A 210 0.60 10.74 8.01
C VAL A 210 -0.36 9.58 8.22
N ALA A 211 -0.32 8.98 9.42
CA ALA A 211 -1.23 7.93 9.88
C ALA A 211 -2.71 8.38 10.03
N THR A 212 -3.06 9.57 9.54
CA THR A 212 -4.40 10.18 9.62
C THR A 212 -5.08 10.34 8.27
N GLY A 213 -4.58 9.72 7.19
CA GLY A 213 -5.22 9.74 5.86
C GLY A 213 -6.72 9.45 5.92
N THR A 214 -7.13 8.42 6.65
CA THR A 214 -8.55 8.08 6.89
C THR A 214 -9.33 9.20 7.58
N SER A 215 -8.81 9.74 8.69
CA SER A 215 -9.50 10.79 9.45
C SER A 215 -9.56 12.11 8.69
N ILE A 216 -8.49 12.46 7.95
CA ILE A 216 -8.45 13.63 7.07
C ILE A 216 -9.46 13.44 5.93
N GLY A 217 -9.49 12.28 5.30
CA GLY A 217 -10.46 11.95 4.26
C GLY A 217 -11.91 12.06 4.74
N ALA A 218 -12.20 11.55 5.94
CA ALA A 218 -13.52 11.69 6.54
C ALA A 218 -13.87 13.16 6.81
N ALA A 219 -12.92 13.96 7.30
CA ALA A 219 -13.12 15.40 7.52
C ALA A 219 -13.34 16.18 6.21
N LEU A 220 -12.65 15.79 5.13
CA LEU A 220 -12.77 16.37 3.80
C LEU A 220 -14.15 16.18 3.16
N LEU A 221 -14.96 15.21 3.63
CA LEU A 221 -16.36 15.13 3.20
C LEU A 221 -17.20 16.35 3.64
N THR A 222 -16.75 17.06 4.68
CA THR A 222 -17.52 18.12 5.34
C THR A 222 -17.04 19.52 5.00
N SER A 223 -15.88 19.65 4.35
CA SER A 223 -15.20 20.92 4.11
C SER A 223 -14.89 21.11 2.63
N ASP A 224 -15.26 22.28 2.08
CA ASP A 224 -14.90 22.67 0.68
C ASP A 224 -13.42 23.06 0.54
N HIS A 225 -12.64 22.95 1.61
CA HIS A 225 -11.24 23.34 1.63
C HIS A 225 -10.35 22.19 1.14
N ARG A 226 -9.64 22.44 0.05
CA ARG A 226 -8.48 21.64 -0.37
C ARG A 226 -7.39 21.81 0.70
N THR A 227 -7.29 20.89 1.64
CA THR A 227 -6.13 20.84 2.54
C THR A 227 -4.93 20.35 1.75
N VAL A 228 -3.86 21.15 1.76
CA VAL A 228 -2.56 20.75 1.22
C VAL A 228 -2.00 19.73 2.21
N GLN A 229 -1.99 18.45 1.83
CA GLN A 229 -1.31 17.42 2.63
C GLN A 229 0.19 17.72 2.72
N GLY A 230 0.80 17.32 3.85
CA GLY A 230 2.25 17.40 4.04
C GLY A 230 2.98 16.64 2.94
N LYS A 231 4.05 17.23 2.40
CA LYS A 231 4.89 16.58 1.40
C LYS A 231 5.58 15.39 2.05
N GLY A 232 5.16 14.17 1.72
CA GLY A 232 5.88 12.96 2.08
C GLY A 232 7.32 12.97 1.53
N GLU A 233 8.19 12.14 2.08
CA GLU A 233 9.56 12.00 1.59
C GLU A 233 9.52 11.37 0.19
N ARG A 234 9.99 12.11 -0.81
CA ARG A 234 10.07 11.64 -2.18
C ARG A 234 11.37 10.88 -2.40
N MET A 235 11.24 9.65 -2.86
CA MET A 235 12.31 8.73 -3.16
C MET A 235 12.29 8.40 -4.65
N GLU A 236 13.37 8.74 -5.35
CA GLU A 236 13.58 8.29 -6.73
C GLU A 236 14.17 6.88 -6.74
N PRO A 237 14.03 6.13 -7.86
CA PRO A 237 14.66 4.83 -8.01
C PRO A 237 16.16 4.89 -7.67
N PRO A 238 16.70 3.94 -6.88
CA PRO A 238 18.13 3.88 -6.58
C PRO A 238 19.00 3.88 -7.84
N ALA A 239 20.07 4.66 -7.82
CA ALA A 239 21.01 4.74 -8.95
C ALA A 239 21.85 3.47 -9.12
N ASP A 240 22.06 2.71 -8.04
CA ASP A 240 22.78 1.43 -8.08
C ASP A 240 21.95 0.38 -8.84
N PRO A 241 22.44 -0.15 -9.97
CA PRO A 241 21.72 -1.14 -10.77
C PRO A 241 21.47 -2.46 -10.02
N ALA A 242 22.19 -2.76 -8.93
CA ALA A 242 22.01 -3.97 -8.14
C ALA A 242 20.56 -4.15 -7.65
N TRP A 243 19.88 -3.06 -7.29
CA TRP A 243 18.47 -3.09 -6.86
C TRP A 243 17.54 -3.56 -7.97
N ALA A 244 17.67 -2.98 -9.17
CA ALA A 244 16.86 -3.35 -10.31
C ALA A 244 17.20 -4.77 -10.82
N ILE A 245 18.47 -5.19 -10.71
CA ILE A 245 18.91 -6.55 -11.02
C ILE A 245 18.28 -7.55 -10.04
N TYR A 246 18.26 -7.24 -8.74
CA TYR A 246 17.62 -8.06 -7.71
C TYR A 246 16.13 -8.23 -8.01
N ALA A 247 15.40 -7.14 -8.26
CA ALA A 247 13.97 -7.18 -8.58
C ALA A 247 13.66 -8.07 -9.80
N ARG A 248 14.46 -7.96 -10.87
CA ARG A 248 14.34 -8.82 -12.05
C ARG A 248 14.64 -10.28 -11.76
N SER A 249 15.67 -10.55 -10.95
CA SER A 249 16.04 -11.91 -10.56
C SER A 249 14.95 -12.58 -9.72
N TRP A 250 14.36 -11.83 -8.79
CA TRP A 250 13.22 -12.29 -8.00
C TRP A 250 12.03 -12.63 -8.90
N ARG A 251 11.67 -11.74 -9.82
CA ARG A 251 10.54 -11.96 -10.74
C ARG A 251 10.74 -13.21 -11.61
N ALA A 252 11.94 -13.37 -12.19
CA ALA A 252 12.27 -14.57 -12.95
C ALA A 252 12.19 -15.86 -12.11
N ALA A 253 12.59 -15.80 -10.83
CA ALA A 253 12.51 -16.94 -9.93
C ALA A 253 11.07 -17.27 -9.50
N VAL A 254 10.18 -16.27 -9.39
CA VAL A 254 8.75 -16.48 -9.18
C VAL A 254 8.11 -17.11 -10.42
N ASP A 255 8.37 -16.56 -11.61
CA ASP A 255 7.81 -17.04 -12.87
C ASP A 255 8.26 -18.48 -13.19
N ALA A 256 9.47 -18.86 -12.78
CA ALA A 256 9.96 -20.23 -12.94
C ALA A 256 9.21 -21.27 -12.07
N ARG A 257 8.40 -20.83 -11.10
CA ARG A 257 7.62 -21.70 -10.21
C ARG A 257 6.19 -21.97 -10.68
N GLY A 258 5.76 -21.32 -11.76
CA GLY A 258 4.42 -21.50 -12.37
C GLY A 258 3.46 -20.41 -11.95
#